data_AF-A0A8X7XBV1-F1
#
_entry.id   AF-A0A8X7XBV1-F1
#
_cell.length_a   1.000
_cell.length_b   1.000
_cell.length_c   1.000
_cell.angle_alpha   90.00
_cell.angle_beta   90.00
_cell.angle_gamma   90.00
#
_symmetry.space_group_name_H-M   'P 1'
#
loop_
_entity.id
_entity.type
_entity.pdbx_description
1 polymer ?
#
loop_
_entity_poly.entity_id
_entity_poly.type
_entity_poly.pdbx_seq_one_letter_code
_entity_poly.pdbx_strand_id
1 'polypeptide(L)'
;MIMKLEFEGVMMNVVNAYAQQVGCAMDEKEDFWSELDNVIDSVPKGQRVVIGADFNGHEELREMREQPIDPQAEQEIINSIDEVYFSNDSFDVVNYELEKLPTVLNLEEIEEYRDKLKKQQAAVRNILFKAHSQKTP
;
A
#
# COMPACT_ATOMS: atom_id res chain seq x y z
N MET A 1 7.41 18.79 -15.15
CA MET A 1 8.29 19.89 -15.61
C MET A 1 9.54 19.28 -16.24
N ILE A 2 10.05 19.82 -17.36
CA ILE A 2 11.29 19.37 -18.00
C ILE A 2 12.36 20.47 -17.91
N MET A 3 13.55 20.10 -17.43
CA MET A 3 14.73 20.96 -17.35
C MET A 3 15.80 20.42 -18.30
N LYS A 4 16.37 21.30 -19.11
CA LYS A 4 17.48 20.94 -20.01
C LYS A 4 18.80 21.36 -19.38
N LEU A 5 19.74 20.43 -19.31
CA LEU A 5 21.07 20.62 -18.78
C LEU A 5 22.08 20.07 -19.78
N GLU A 6 23.23 20.69 -19.90
CA GLU A 6 24.35 20.15 -20.67
C GLU A 6 25.48 19.81 -19.71
N PHE A 7 25.96 18.57 -19.78
CA PHE A 7 27.09 18.11 -18.99
C PHE A 7 28.05 17.33 -19.89
N GLU A 8 29.31 17.77 -19.97
CA GLU A 8 30.35 17.15 -20.80
C GLU A 8 29.95 16.99 -22.29
N GLY A 9 29.18 17.95 -22.83
CA GLY A 9 28.70 17.92 -24.22
C GLY A 9 27.49 17.02 -24.46
N VAL A 10 26.93 16.41 -23.42
CA VAL A 10 25.70 15.61 -23.48
C VAL A 10 24.52 16.43 -22.96
N MET A 11 23.51 16.60 -23.80
CA MET A 11 22.24 17.19 -23.39
C MET A 11 21.41 16.19 -22.58
N MET A 12 21.07 16.59 -21.36
CA MET A 12 20.24 15.86 -20.41
C MET A 12 18.90 16.58 -20.24
N ASN A 13 17.82 15.83 -20.34
CA ASN A 13 16.45 16.27 -20.12
C ASN A 13 15.97 15.68 -18.79
N VAL A 14 15.96 16.49 -17.74
CA VAL A 14 15.50 16.09 -16.42
C VAL A 14 14.01 16.35 -16.32
N VAL A 15 13.24 15.28 -16.20
CA VAL A 15 11.79 15.31 -16.00
C VAL A 15 11.53 15.10 -14.52
N ASN A 16 10.89 16.10 -13.89
CA ASN A 16 10.30 15.94 -12.57
C ASN A 16 8.80 15.68 -12.73
N ALA A 17 8.33 14.58 -12.16
CA ALA A 17 6.94 14.15 -12.22
C ALA A 17 6.45 13.69 -10.83
N TYR A 18 5.15 13.83 -10.60
CA TYR A 18 4.50 13.38 -9.38
C TYR A 18 3.19 12.73 -9.80
N ALA A 19 3.06 11.42 -9.62
CA ALA A 19 1.80 10.74 -9.90
C ALA A 19 0.76 11.15 -8.86
N GLN A 20 -0.51 11.20 -9.28
CA GLN A 20 -1.59 11.51 -8.36
C GLN A 20 -1.72 10.45 -7.26
N GLN A 21 -2.25 10.88 -6.10
CA GLN A 21 -2.45 9.99 -4.96
C GLN A 21 -3.72 9.13 -5.10
N VAL A 22 -3.81 8.17 -4.20
CA VAL A 22 -4.94 7.29 -3.91
C VAL A 22 -6.29 8.00 -3.99
N GLY A 23 -7.30 7.36 -4.61
CA GLY A 23 -8.65 7.91 -4.77
C GLY A 23 -8.91 8.78 -6.02
N CYS A 24 -7.89 9.07 -6.84
CA CYS A 24 -8.07 9.69 -8.15
C CYS A 24 -8.71 8.74 -9.17
N ALA A 25 -9.45 9.30 -10.12
CA ALA A 25 -10.16 8.53 -11.12
C ALA A 25 -9.19 7.88 -12.13
N MET A 26 -9.59 6.75 -12.73
CA MET A 26 -8.69 5.96 -13.59
C MET A 26 -8.27 6.74 -14.84
N ASP A 27 -9.17 7.56 -15.38
CA ASP A 27 -8.91 8.47 -16.50
C ASP A 27 -7.85 9.52 -16.15
N GLU A 28 -7.90 10.11 -14.94
CA GLU A 28 -6.86 11.05 -14.49
C GLU A 28 -5.47 10.39 -14.40
N LYS A 29 -5.43 9.09 -14.04
CA LYS A 29 -4.19 8.31 -14.00
C LYS A 29 -3.68 7.97 -15.40
N GLU A 30 -4.57 7.56 -16.31
CA GLU A 30 -4.22 7.32 -17.71
C GLU A 30 -3.71 8.59 -18.38
N ASP A 31 -4.33 9.74 -18.10
CA ASP A 31 -3.89 11.05 -18.57
C ASP A 31 -2.47 11.36 -18.09
N PHE A 32 -2.16 11.12 -16.81
CA PHE A 32 -0.80 11.29 -16.28
C PHE A 32 0.24 10.45 -17.05
N TRP A 33 -0.04 9.17 -17.27
CA TRP A 33 0.89 8.27 -17.97
C TRP A 33 1.05 8.66 -19.44
N SER A 34 -0.04 9.02 -20.10
CA SER A 34 -0.04 9.55 -21.48
C SER A 34 0.78 10.84 -21.59
N GLU A 35 0.61 11.78 -20.66
CA GLU A 35 1.40 13.01 -20.63
C GLU A 35 2.89 12.74 -20.43
N LEU A 36 3.25 11.81 -19.53
CA LEU A 36 4.64 11.44 -19.30
C LEU A 36 5.28 10.81 -20.54
N ASP A 37 4.59 9.89 -21.21
CA ASP A 37 5.04 9.27 -22.46
C ASP A 37 5.25 10.32 -23.55
N ASN A 38 4.29 11.24 -23.72
CA ASN A 38 4.41 12.34 -24.67
C ASN A 38 5.63 13.24 -24.39
N VAL A 39 5.93 13.51 -23.11
CA VAL A 39 7.12 14.27 -22.72
C VAL A 39 8.40 13.52 -23.09
N ILE A 40 8.46 12.22 -22.84
CA ILE A 40 9.62 11.38 -23.17
C ILE A 40 9.82 11.31 -24.69
N ASP A 41 8.74 11.11 -25.44
CA ASP A 41 8.76 11.03 -26.90
C ASP A 41 9.13 12.36 -27.56
N SER A 42 8.88 13.49 -26.88
CA SER A 42 9.31 14.80 -27.36
C SER A 42 10.83 15.02 -27.30
N VAL A 43 11.57 14.17 -26.57
CA VAL A 43 13.02 14.32 -26.41
C VAL A 43 13.75 13.84 -27.68
N PRO A 44 14.59 14.69 -28.30
CA PRO A 44 15.32 14.29 -29.50
C PRO A 44 16.22 13.07 -29.28
N LYS A 45 16.27 12.19 -30.29
CA LYS A 45 17.21 11.07 -30.31
C LYS A 45 18.65 11.57 -30.15
N GLY A 46 19.41 10.93 -29.27
CA GLY A 46 20.78 11.33 -28.94
C GLY A 46 20.91 12.23 -27.71
N GLN A 47 19.79 12.68 -27.13
CA GLN A 47 19.76 13.31 -25.81
C GLN A 47 19.38 12.28 -24.74
N ARG A 48 19.87 12.48 -23.52
CA ARG A 48 19.55 11.61 -22.38
C ARG A 48 18.30 12.13 -21.68
N VAL A 49 17.41 11.23 -21.26
CA VAL A 49 16.29 11.54 -20.36
C VAL A 49 16.63 11.02 -18.97
N VAL A 50 16.32 11.81 -17.95
CA VAL A 50 16.43 11.43 -16.54
C VAL A 50 15.09 11.75 -15.89
N ILE A 51 14.45 10.77 -15.26
CA ILE A 51 13.17 10.95 -14.59
C ILE A 51 13.41 10.87 -13.09
N GLY A 52 13.18 11.98 -12.39
CA GLY A 52 13.05 12.00 -10.94
C GLY A 52 11.58 12.10 -10.60
N ALA A 53 10.95 11.00 -10.19
CA ALA A 53 9.51 10.98 -9.96
C ALA A 53 9.13 10.17 -8.73
N ASP A 54 8.07 10.62 -8.05
CA ASP A 54 7.31 9.81 -7.11
C ASP A 54 6.05 9.31 -7.81
N PHE A 55 5.95 7.99 -7.98
CA PHE A 55 4.82 7.37 -8.66
C PHE A 55 3.71 6.93 -7.70
N ASN A 56 3.85 7.09 -6.37
CA ASN A 56 2.85 6.71 -5.37
C ASN A 56 2.31 5.25 -5.47
N GLY A 57 2.98 4.34 -6.19
CA GLY A 57 2.45 3.00 -6.49
C GLY A 57 2.24 2.07 -5.29
N HIS A 58 2.95 2.31 -4.19
CA HIS A 58 2.76 1.54 -2.95
C HIS A 58 1.40 1.82 -2.30
N GLU A 59 0.85 3.00 -2.52
CA GLU A 59 -0.40 3.46 -1.95
C GLU A 59 -1.61 2.89 -2.71
N GLU A 60 -1.46 2.67 -4.01
CA GLU A 60 -2.40 1.93 -4.86
C GLU A 60 -2.45 0.43 -4.49
N LEU A 61 -1.28 -0.18 -4.24
CA LEU A 61 -1.21 -1.55 -3.72
C LEU A 61 -1.87 -1.67 -2.34
N ARG A 62 -1.86 -0.61 -1.53
CA ARG A 62 -2.57 -0.58 -0.24
C ARG A 62 -4.09 -0.54 -0.43
N GLU A 63 -4.61 0.29 -1.32
CA GLU A 63 -6.05 0.32 -1.63
C GLU A 63 -6.56 -1.00 -2.22
N MET A 64 -5.79 -1.62 -3.13
CA MET A 64 -6.12 -2.95 -3.64
C MET A 64 -6.18 -4.02 -2.54
N ARG A 65 -5.40 -3.86 -1.47
CA ARG A 65 -5.42 -4.75 -0.28
C ARG A 65 -6.55 -4.41 0.69
N GLU A 66 -7.12 -3.21 0.62
CA GLU A 66 -8.20 -2.70 1.48
C GLU A 66 -9.60 -2.82 0.85
N GLN A 67 -9.77 -3.69 -0.16
CA GLN A 67 -11.09 -3.94 -0.72
C GLN A 67 -12.09 -4.36 0.37
N PRO A 68 -13.37 -3.97 0.24
CA PRO A 68 -14.42 -4.41 1.16
C PRO A 68 -14.47 -5.94 1.12
N ILE A 69 -13.99 -6.54 2.20
CA ILE A 69 -14.04 -7.98 2.40
C ILE A 69 -15.53 -8.33 2.54
N ASP A 70 -16.00 -9.29 1.75
CA ASP A 70 -17.34 -9.86 1.89
C ASP A 70 -17.61 -10.18 3.38
N PRO A 71 -18.79 -9.86 3.96
CA PRO A 71 -19.04 -10.08 5.38
C PRO A 71 -18.75 -11.49 5.88
N GLN A 72 -18.87 -12.51 5.02
CA GLN A 72 -18.49 -13.88 5.37
C GLN A 72 -16.97 -14.02 5.52
N ALA A 73 -16.19 -13.47 4.58
CA ALA A 73 -14.73 -13.46 4.67
C ALA A 73 -14.22 -12.59 5.83
N GLU A 74 -14.90 -11.50 6.19
CA GLU A 74 -14.61 -10.75 7.42
C GLU A 74 -14.76 -11.67 8.64
N GLN A 75 -15.87 -12.43 8.70
CA GLN A 75 -16.13 -13.34 9.81
C GLN A 75 -15.13 -14.49 9.88
N GLU A 76 -14.70 -15.05 8.74
CA GLU A 76 -13.64 -16.06 8.70
C GLU A 76 -12.30 -15.53 9.21
N ILE A 77 -11.96 -14.28 8.87
CA ILE A 77 -10.76 -13.62 9.40
C ILE A 77 -10.86 -13.46 10.91
N ILE A 78 -12.02 -13.06 11.45
CA ILE A 78 -12.23 -12.97 12.90
C ILE A 78 -12.12 -14.34 13.56
N ASN A 79 -12.73 -15.37 12.98
CA ASN A 79 -12.67 -16.73 13.50
C ASN A 79 -11.24 -17.31 13.45
N SER A 80 -10.34 -16.72 12.65
CA SER A 80 -8.92 -17.08 12.61
C SER A 80 -8.06 -16.43 13.70
N ILE A 81 -8.60 -15.46 14.45
CA ILE A 81 -7.90 -14.84 15.59
C ILE A 81 -7.97 -15.81 16.77
N ASP A 82 -6.82 -16.10 17.39
CA ASP A 82 -6.77 -17.01 18.53
C ASP A 82 -7.66 -16.50 19.67
N GLU A 83 -8.51 -17.38 20.23
CA GLU A 83 -9.50 -17.02 21.25
C GLU A 83 -8.87 -16.36 22.49
N VAL A 84 -7.60 -16.67 22.76
CA VAL A 84 -6.83 -16.13 23.88
C VAL A 84 -6.75 -14.59 23.85
N TYR A 85 -6.83 -13.98 22.67
CA TYR A 85 -6.88 -12.52 22.50
C TYR A 85 -8.17 -11.87 22.98
N PHE A 86 -9.25 -12.64 23.14
CA PHE A 86 -10.52 -12.16 23.67
C PHE A 86 -10.68 -12.47 25.18
N SER A 87 -9.69 -13.11 25.80
CA SER A 87 -9.72 -13.41 27.23
C SER A 87 -9.49 -12.16 28.09
N ASN A 88 -10.20 -12.07 29.21
CA ASN A 88 -10.06 -10.99 30.20
C ASN A 88 -9.01 -11.29 31.28
N ASP A 89 -8.33 -12.44 31.21
CA ASP A 89 -7.27 -12.81 32.16
C ASP A 89 -6.00 -11.99 31.88
N SER A 90 -5.08 -11.92 32.86
CA SER A 90 -3.77 -11.26 32.73
C SER A 90 -2.82 -12.05 31.81
N PHE A 91 -3.25 -12.26 30.57
CA PHE A 91 -2.55 -13.01 29.55
C PHE A 91 -1.36 -12.17 29.04
N ASP A 92 -0.18 -12.77 29.07
CA ASP A 92 1.03 -12.14 28.53
C ASP A 92 1.09 -12.34 27.02
N VAL A 93 0.42 -11.44 26.31
CA VAL A 93 0.36 -11.39 24.85
C VAL A 93 1.76 -11.30 24.23
N VAL A 94 2.68 -10.59 24.89
CA VAL A 94 4.01 -10.35 24.35
C VAL A 94 4.79 -11.65 24.32
N ASN A 95 4.83 -12.38 25.44
CA ASN A 95 5.51 -13.67 25.51
C ASN A 95 4.88 -14.70 24.56
N TYR A 96 3.55 -14.73 24.46
CA TYR A 96 2.85 -15.63 23.55
C TYR A 96 3.22 -15.42 22.07
N GLU A 97 3.33 -14.17 21.62
CA GLU A 97 3.71 -13.89 20.23
C GLU A 97 5.21 -14.12 19.97
N LEU A 98 6.06 -13.85 20.96
CA LEU A 98 7.49 -14.14 20.86
C LEU A 98 7.75 -15.65 20.73
N GLU A 99 6.97 -16.50 21.40
CA GLU A 99 7.06 -17.95 21.29
C GLU A 99 6.66 -18.49 19.91
N LYS A 100 5.88 -17.73 19.13
CA LYS A 100 5.47 -18.11 17.77
C LYS A 100 6.51 -17.75 16.71
N LEU A 101 7.52 -16.95 17.04
CA LEU A 101 8.52 -16.53 16.08
C LEU A 101 9.39 -17.71 15.63
N PRO A 102 9.64 -17.87 14.31
CA PRO A 102 10.53 -18.91 13.83
C PRO A 102 11.96 -18.64 14.29
N THR A 103 12.73 -19.70 14.53
CA THR A 103 14.16 -19.61 14.93
C THR A 103 15.03 -18.98 13.85
N VAL A 104 14.58 -19.00 12.59
CA VAL A 104 15.22 -18.34 11.45
C VAL A 104 14.20 -17.38 10.84
N LEU A 105 14.55 -16.11 10.78
CA LEU A 105 13.69 -15.07 10.24
C LEU A 105 13.78 -15.06 8.71
N ASN A 106 12.65 -15.30 8.05
CA ASN A 106 12.49 -15.16 6.61
C ASN A 106 11.70 -13.86 6.31
N LEU A 107 12.22 -13.03 5.40
CA LEU A 107 11.58 -11.77 5.04
C LEU A 107 10.16 -11.99 4.48
N GLU A 108 9.98 -13.03 3.68
CA GLU A 108 8.68 -13.37 3.07
C GLU A 108 7.65 -13.73 4.15
N GLU A 109 8.03 -14.56 5.12
CA GLU A 109 7.16 -14.95 6.24
C GLU A 109 6.81 -13.77 7.16
N ILE A 110 7.75 -12.84 7.37
CA ILE A 110 7.51 -11.62 8.16
C ILE A 110 6.51 -10.71 7.43
N GLU A 111 6.67 -10.54 6.12
CA GLU A 111 5.75 -9.74 5.30
C GLU A 111 4.35 -10.36 5.25
N GLU A 112 4.25 -11.68 5.10
CA GLU A 112 2.99 -12.42 5.16
C GLU A 112 2.31 -12.28 6.53
N TYR A 113 3.06 -12.43 7.62
CA TYR A 113 2.53 -12.27 8.97
C TYR A 113 2.03 -10.85 9.22
N ARG A 114 2.78 -9.83 8.79
CA ARG A 114 2.36 -8.42 8.84
C ARG A 114 1.06 -8.20 8.06
N ASP A 115 0.96 -8.76 6.86
CA ASP A 115 -0.23 -8.60 6.02
C ASP A 115 -1.45 -9.34 6.60
N LYS A 116 -1.25 -10.50 7.25
CA LYS A 116 -2.29 -11.16 8.05
C LYS A 116 -2.79 -10.26 9.18
N LEU A 117 -1.89 -9.68 9.96
CA LEU A 117 -2.25 -8.80 11.08
C LEU A 117 -3.05 -7.57 10.62
N LYS A 118 -2.66 -6.95 9.50
CA LYS A 118 -3.42 -5.84 8.91
C LYS A 118 -4.84 -6.24 8.54
N LYS A 119 -5.04 -7.42 7.94
CA LYS A 119 -6.38 -7.94 7.59
C LYS A 119 -7.23 -8.19 8.84
N GLN A 120 -6.65 -8.80 9.87
CA GLN A 120 -7.34 -9.02 11.15
C GLN A 120 -7.74 -7.70 11.80
N GLN A 121 -6.84 -6.71 11.85
CA GLN A 121 -7.12 -5.38 12.38
C GLN A 121 -8.25 -4.69 11.61
N ALA A 122 -8.25 -4.76 10.27
CA ALA A 122 -9.29 -4.18 9.44
C ALA A 122 -10.66 -4.83 9.69
N ALA A 123 -10.72 -6.17 9.78
CA ALA A 123 -11.96 -6.90 10.07
C ALA A 123 -12.53 -6.53 11.45
N VAL A 124 -11.68 -6.49 12.48
CA VAL A 124 -12.08 -6.10 13.85
C VAL A 124 -12.62 -4.66 13.86
N ARG A 125 -11.89 -3.75 13.20
CA ARG A 125 -12.29 -2.33 13.07
C ARG A 125 -13.68 -2.21 12.44
N ASN A 126 -13.92 -2.88 11.32
CA ASN A 126 -15.19 -2.80 10.60
C ASN A 126 -16.36 -3.29 11.45
N ILE A 127 -16.20 -4.40 12.18
CA ILE A 127 -17.24 -4.93 13.08
C ILE A 127 -17.51 -3.97 14.23
N LEU A 128 -16.45 -3.43 14.86
CA LEU A 128 -16.61 -2.46 15.95
C LEU A 128 -17.36 -1.21 15.49
N PHE A 129 -17.05 -0.69 14.30
CA PHE A 129 -17.79 0.44 13.72
C PHE A 129 -19.24 0.09 13.43
N LYS A 130 -19.52 -1.05 12.78
CA LYS A 130 -20.90 -1.52 12.51
C LYS A 130 -21.71 -1.65 13.81
N ALA A 131 -21.11 -2.20 14.87
CA ALA A 131 -21.74 -2.35 16.18
C ALA A 131 -22.02 -1.00 16.87
N HIS A 132 -21.18 0.02 16.65
CA HIS A 132 -21.41 1.37 17.18
C HIS A 132 -22.51 2.10 16.40
N SER A 133 -22.54 1.99 15.06
CA SER A 133 -23.57 2.61 14.23
C SER A 133 -24.98 2.08 14.51
N GLN A 134 -25.11 0.81 14.93
CA GLN A 134 -26.40 0.22 15.33
C GLN A 134 -26.83 0.57 16.76
N LYS A 135 -25.95 1.15 17.58
CA LYS A 135 -26.22 1.52 18.99
C LYS A 135 -26.54 3.00 19.21
N THR A 136 -26.39 3.83 18.18
CA THR A 136 -26.85 5.23 18.18
C THR A 136 -28.33 5.28 17.80
N PRO A 137 -29.23 5.80 18.67
CA PRO A 137 -30.67 5.92 18.39
C PRO A 137 -30.98 6.96 17.31
#